data_AF-A0A662ESN3-F1
#
_entry.id   AF-A0A662ESN3-F1
#
_cell.length_a   1.000
_cell.length_b   1.000
_cell.length_c   1.000
_cell.angle_alpha   90.00
_cell.angle_beta   90.00
_cell.angle_gamma   90.00
#
_symmetry.space_group_name_H-M   'P 1'
#
loop_
_entity.id
_entity.type
_entity.pdbx_description
1 polymer ?
#
loop_
_entity_poly.entity_id
_entity_poly.type
_entity_poly.pdbx_seq_one_letter_code
_entity_poly.pdbx_strand_id
1 'polypeptide(L)'
;MRTGYADLPLHGGRAPRWLFSRMSRLARSIVELVIFEYGTAGLLERVSDPGWFQALGCVLGFDWHSSGLTTTTCGAIKDGIKGVEEDLGLFVAGGKGATSRRTPDEIATWGERTGIEADPLVYASRTSAKVDSAAVQDGYQIYHHSFLFDREGRWAVIQQGMDEDTGMARRYHWLSTKLDDFVCEPHVAVCCDARAPSLNLVARESEPAREATSELSRAT
;
A
#
# COMPACT_ATOMS: atom_id res chain seq x y z
N MET A 1 -4.70 -22.37 15.55
CA MET A 1 -5.55 -22.15 14.35
C MET A 1 -4.58 -21.83 13.20
N ARG A 2 -4.49 -22.64 12.15
CA ARG A 2 -3.63 -22.33 10.99
C ARG A 2 -4.31 -21.18 10.22
N THR A 3 -3.79 -19.97 10.36
CA THR A 3 -4.10 -18.84 9.48
C THR A 3 -3.55 -19.15 8.09
N GLY A 4 -4.35 -18.89 7.05
CA GLY A 4 -4.00 -19.25 5.67
C GLY A 4 -2.67 -18.65 5.23
N TYR A 5 -1.92 -19.40 4.43
CA TYR A 5 -0.80 -18.88 3.66
C TYR A 5 -1.37 -18.23 2.39
N ALA A 6 -0.79 -17.12 1.95
CA ALA A 6 -1.18 -16.44 0.73
C ALA A 6 0.07 -16.29 -0.13
N ASP A 7 0.10 -16.99 -1.27
CA ASP A 7 1.28 -16.99 -2.14
C ASP A 7 1.24 -15.82 -3.14
N LEU A 8 2.37 -15.15 -3.36
CA LEU A 8 2.53 -14.03 -4.29
C LEU A 8 3.64 -14.27 -5.34
N PRO A 9 3.60 -15.36 -6.11
CA PRO A 9 4.52 -15.58 -7.22
C PRO A 9 4.42 -14.47 -8.28
N LEU A 10 5.57 -14.08 -8.85
CA LEU A 10 5.64 -13.07 -9.89
C LEU A 10 4.95 -13.55 -11.16
N HIS A 11 3.85 -12.87 -11.51
CA HIS A 11 3.14 -13.11 -12.76
C HIS A 11 3.40 -11.96 -13.74
N GLY A 12 3.87 -12.31 -14.94
CA GLY A 12 3.94 -11.40 -16.08
C GLY A 12 2.57 -11.15 -16.71
N GLY A 13 2.42 -10.01 -17.38
CA GLY A 13 1.21 -9.67 -18.14
C GLY A 13 0.41 -8.49 -17.58
N ARG A 14 -0.71 -8.20 -18.22
CA ARG A 14 -1.64 -7.13 -17.84
C ARG A 14 -3.07 -7.65 -17.92
N ALA A 15 -3.91 -7.24 -16.98
CA ALA A 15 -5.34 -7.50 -17.07
C ALA A 15 -5.87 -6.96 -18.42
N PRO A 16 -6.59 -7.78 -19.22
CA PRO A 16 -7.20 -7.32 -20.45
C PRO A 16 -8.12 -6.12 -20.17
N ARG A 17 -8.12 -5.11 -21.06
CA ARG A 17 -8.90 -3.88 -20.86
C ARG A 17 -10.38 -4.12 -20.58
N TRP A 18 -10.98 -5.10 -21.26
CA TRP A 18 -12.39 -5.45 -21.07
C TRP A 18 -12.67 -5.99 -19.66
N LEU A 19 -11.74 -6.76 -19.09
CA LEU A 19 -11.84 -7.28 -17.74
C LEU A 19 -11.64 -6.14 -16.75
N PHE A 20 -10.54 -5.41 -16.89
CA PHE A 20 -10.20 -4.28 -16.02
C PHE A 20 -11.34 -3.26 -15.92
N SER A 21 -12.00 -2.92 -17.03
CA SER A 21 -13.18 -2.03 -17.01
C SER A 21 -14.33 -2.57 -16.13
N ARG A 22 -14.56 -3.89 -16.12
CA ARG A 22 -15.54 -4.51 -15.21
C ARG A 22 -15.04 -4.50 -13.76
N MET A 23 -13.75 -4.74 -13.54
CA MET A 23 -13.12 -4.65 -12.22
C MET A 23 -13.31 -3.26 -11.63
N SER A 24 -12.98 -2.18 -12.37
CA SER A 24 -13.12 -0.80 -11.90
C SER A 24 -14.56 -0.47 -11.52
N ARG A 25 -15.54 -0.92 -12.32
CA ARG A 25 -16.96 -0.71 -12.03
C ARG A 25 -17.41 -1.44 -10.76
N LEU A 26 -16.99 -2.68 -10.58
CA LEU A 26 -17.31 -3.45 -9.37
C LEU A 26 -16.59 -2.87 -8.14
N ALA A 27 -15.32 -2.50 -8.29
CA ALA A 27 -14.53 -1.86 -7.24
C ALA A 27 -15.21 -0.57 -6.76
N ARG A 28 -15.70 0.26 -7.69
CA ARG A 28 -16.47 1.46 -7.37
C ARG A 28 -17.68 1.14 -6.49
N SER A 29 -18.53 0.21 -6.90
CA SER A 29 -19.73 -0.13 -6.13
C SER A 29 -19.41 -0.69 -4.75
N ILE A 30 -18.36 -1.50 -4.62
CA ILE A 30 -17.92 -2.02 -3.32
C ILE A 30 -17.37 -0.88 -2.44
N VAL A 31 -16.54 0.01 -3.01
CA VAL A 31 -15.99 1.17 -2.31
C VAL A 31 -17.10 2.10 -1.82
N GLU A 32 -18.05 2.46 -2.70
CA GLU A 32 -19.23 3.27 -2.37
C GLU A 32 -20.03 2.64 -1.22
N LEU A 33 -20.28 1.33 -1.28
CA LEU A 33 -21.02 0.62 -0.23
C LEU A 33 -20.28 0.59 1.10
N VAL A 34 -18.96 0.34 1.09
CA VAL A 34 -18.14 0.32 2.31
C VAL A 34 -18.07 1.72 2.93
N ILE A 35 -17.91 2.77 2.12
CA ILE A 35 -17.89 4.15 2.61
C ILE A 35 -19.28 4.54 3.14
N PHE A 36 -20.35 4.14 2.47
CA PHE A 36 -21.71 4.43 2.93
C PHE A 36 -21.99 3.83 4.32
N GLU A 37 -21.55 2.59 4.55
CA GLU A 37 -21.82 1.88 5.81
C GLU A 37 -20.82 2.21 6.93
N TYR A 38 -19.54 2.41 6.59
CA TYR A 38 -18.44 2.50 7.56
C TYR A 38 -17.58 3.77 7.45
N GLY A 39 -17.92 4.68 6.53
CA GLY A 39 -17.11 5.85 6.21
C GLY A 39 -15.79 5.51 5.52
N THR A 40 -15.02 6.56 5.19
CA THR A 40 -13.68 6.43 4.61
C THR A 40 -12.71 5.72 5.55
N ALA A 41 -12.78 5.98 6.85
CA ALA A 41 -12.00 5.25 7.86
C ALA A 41 -12.21 3.73 7.78
N GLY A 42 -13.48 3.29 7.70
CA GLY A 42 -13.79 1.87 7.59
C GLY A 42 -13.27 1.23 6.30
N LEU A 43 -13.18 1.99 5.21
CA LEU A 43 -12.52 1.53 3.98
C LEU A 43 -11.00 1.43 4.18
N LEU A 44 -10.35 2.45 4.75
CA LEU A 44 -8.91 2.49 4.99
C LEU A 44 -8.46 1.31 5.87
N GLU A 45 -9.20 1.03 6.95
CA GLU A 45 -8.97 -0.14 7.79
C GLU A 45 -9.02 -1.45 7.00
N ARG A 46 -10.04 -1.62 6.15
CA ARG A 46 -10.25 -2.81 5.35
C ARG A 46 -9.20 -3.02 4.27
N VAL A 47 -8.82 -1.97 3.54
CA VAL A 47 -7.77 -2.09 2.51
C VAL A 47 -6.39 -2.34 3.10
N SER A 48 -6.16 -1.94 4.36
CA SER A 48 -4.93 -2.23 5.11
C SER A 48 -4.91 -3.65 5.71
N ASP A 49 -6.07 -4.30 5.83
CA ASP A 49 -6.15 -5.69 6.27
C ASP A 49 -5.74 -6.61 5.10
N PRO A 50 -4.70 -7.42 5.26
CA PRO A 50 -4.18 -8.21 4.16
C PRO A 50 -5.16 -9.29 3.68
N GLY A 51 -6.01 -9.82 4.56
CA GLY A 51 -6.99 -10.85 4.21
C GLY A 51 -8.18 -10.27 3.45
N TRP A 52 -8.71 -9.14 3.93
CA TRP A 52 -9.79 -8.43 3.27
C TRP A 52 -9.34 -7.89 1.90
N PHE A 53 -8.15 -7.28 1.82
CA PHE A 53 -7.62 -6.77 0.57
C PHE A 53 -7.41 -7.89 -0.47
N GLN A 54 -6.92 -9.05 -0.03
CA GLN A 54 -6.79 -10.24 -0.86
C GLN A 54 -8.15 -10.75 -1.36
N ALA A 55 -9.15 -10.83 -0.46
CA ALA A 55 -10.50 -11.23 -0.81
C ALA A 55 -11.15 -10.24 -1.79
N LEU A 56 -10.95 -8.94 -1.62
CA LEU A 56 -11.40 -7.92 -2.57
C LEU A 56 -10.81 -8.19 -3.97
N GLY A 57 -9.50 -8.40 -4.07
CA GLY A 57 -8.86 -8.72 -5.35
C GLY A 57 -9.47 -9.94 -6.03
N CYS A 58 -9.79 -10.98 -5.27
CA CYS A 58 -10.46 -12.16 -5.79
C CYS A 58 -11.89 -11.89 -6.26
N VAL A 59 -12.67 -11.11 -5.50
CA VAL A 59 -14.03 -10.67 -5.88
C VAL A 59 -14.00 -9.83 -7.17
N LEU A 60 -12.96 -9.02 -7.36
CA LEU A 60 -12.77 -8.25 -8.59
C LEU A 60 -12.37 -9.14 -9.78
N GLY A 61 -12.13 -10.43 -9.59
CA GLY A 61 -11.84 -11.39 -10.66
C GLY A 61 -10.36 -11.67 -10.88
N PHE A 62 -9.50 -11.40 -9.90
CA PHE A 62 -8.13 -11.91 -9.88
C PHE A 62 -8.02 -13.26 -9.18
N ASP A 63 -6.96 -14.00 -9.50
CA ASP A 63 -6.63 -15.22 -8.78
C ASP A 63 -5.95 -14.89 -7.45
N TRP A 64 -6.15 -15.75 -6.46
CA TRP A 64 -5.61 -15.62 -5.11
C TRP A 64 -4.07 -15.66 -5.12
N HIS A 65 -3.46 -16.50 -5.95
CA HIS A 65 -2.00 -16.71 -5.94
C HIS A 65 -1.24 -15.87 -6.97
N SER A 66 -1.49 -14.56 -7.04
CA SER A 66 -0.85 -13.68 -8.04
C SER A 66 -0.32 -12.38 -7.46
N SER A 67 0.98 -12.10 -7.70
CA SER A 67 1.56 -10.78 -7.41
C SER A 67 0.88 -9.64 -8.17
N GLY A 68 0.20 -9.95 -9.28
CA GLY A 68 -0.58 -9.00 -10.07
C GLY A 68 -1.86 -8.53 -9.38
N LEU A 69 -2.39 -9.30 -8.43
CA LEU A 69 -3.61 -8.98 -7.68
C LEU A 69 -3.48 -7.62 -7.01
N THR A 70 -2.40 -7.37 -6.26
CA THR A 70 -2.21 -6.11 -5.54
C THR A 70 -2.25 -4.92 -6.47
N THR A 71 -1.44 -4.95 -7.53
CA THR A 71 -1.33 -3.82 -8.45
C THR A 71 -2.61 -3.56 -9.22
N THR A 72 -3.38 -4.61 -9.52
CA THR A 72 -4.63 -4.49 -10.28
C THR A 72 -5.78 -4.08 -9.39
N THR A 73 -5.87 -4.59 -8.15
CA THR A 73 -6.86 -4.15 -7.16
C THR A 73 -6.70 -2.67 -6.85
N CYS A 74 -5.49 -2.20 -6.54
CA CYS A 74 -5.23 -0.77 -6.33
C CYS A 74 -5.55 0.06 -7.58
N GLY A 75 -5.20 -0.44 -8.76
CA GLY A 75 -5.54 0.19 -10.04
C GLY A 75 -7.06 0.30 -10.26
N ALA A 76 -7.81 -0.77 -9.98
CA ALA A 76 -9.26 -0.83 -10.14
C ALA A 76 -9.99 0.07 -9.15
N ILE A 77 -9.53 0.16 -7.90
CA ILE A 77 -10.06 1.13 -6.92
C ILE A 77 -9.84 2.55 -7.43
N LYS A 78 -8.59 2.91 -7.74
CA LYS A 78 -8.23 4.26 -8.20
C LYS A 78 -8.98 4.65 -9.47
N ASP A 79 -9.13 3.73 -10.42
CA ASP A 79 -9.85 3.97 -11.66
C ASP A 79 -11.38 4.03 -11.45
N GLY A 80 -11.91 3.19 -10.56
CA GLY A 80 -13.33 3.08 -10.27
C GLY A 80 -13.92 4.34 -9.62
N ILE A 81 -13.17 4.99 -8.73
CA ILE A 81 -13.64 6.20 -8.03
C ILE A 81 -13.48 7.50 -8.83
N LYS A 82 -12.90 7.44 -10.05
CA LYS A 82 -12.68 8.64 -10.86
C LYS A 82 -13.98 9.40 -11.12
N GLY A 83 -13.94 10.71 -10.90
CA GLY A 83 -15.06 11.63 -11.07
C GLY A 83 -16.00 11.68 -9.87
N VAL A 84 -15.76 10.90 -8.81
CA VAL A 84 -16.54 10.94 -7.55
C VAL A 84 -15.64 10.95 -6.31
N GLU A 85 -14.33 11.21 -6.46
CA GLU A 85 -13.38 11.23 -5.35
C GLU A 85 -13.78 12.25 -4.28
N GLU A 86 -14.16 13.45 -4.70
CA GLU A 86 -14.59 14.52 -3.80
C GLU A 86 -15.89 14.17 -3.07
N ASP A 87 -16.87 13.59 -3.76
CA ASP A 87 -18.15 13.17 -3.18
C ASP A 87 -17.97 12.06 -2.14
N LEU A 88 -17.05 11.13 -2.41
CA LEU A 88 -16.68 10.06 -1.49
C LEU A 88 -15.78 10.54 -0.33
N GLY A 89 -15.10 11.68 -0.50
CA GLY A 89 -14.05 12.11 0.41
C GLY A 89 -12.84 11.18 0.44
N LEU A 90 -12.63 10.38 -0.63
CA LEU A 90 -11.55 9.40 -0.75
C LEU A 90 -10.69 9.71 -1.97
N PHE A 91 -9.39 9.73 -1.78
CA PHE A 91 -8.40 10.01 -2.82
C PHE A 91 -7.36 8.89 -2.87
N VAL A 92 -6.87 8.59 -4.08
CA VAL A 92 -5.85 7.56 -4.29
C VAL A 92 -4.73 8.09 -5.16
N ALA A 93 -3.52 8.12 -4.62
CA ALA A 93 -2.31 8.53 -5.29
C ALA A 93 -1.37 7.34 -5.54
N GLY A 94 -0.54 7.45 -6.56
CA GLY A 94 0.45 6.42 -6.89
C GLY A 94 -0.08 5.29 -7.77
N GLY A 95 0.66 4.17 -7.78
CA GLY A 95 0.39 3.01 -8.63
C GLY A 95 1.63 2.16 -8.86
N LYS A 96 1.69 1.48 -10.01
CA LYS A 96 2.80 0.61 -10.41
C LYS A 96 3.85 1.38 -11.22
N GLY A 97 5.12 1.04 -11.05
CA GLY A 97 6.22 1.52 -11.89
C GLY A 97 6.39 3.04 -11.81
N ALA A 98 6.37 3.73 -12.95
CA ALA A 98 6.59 5.18 -12.96
C ALA A 98 5.52 5.98 -12.17
N THR A 99 4.31 5.44 -12.06
CA THR A 99 3.23 6.10 -11.32
C THR A 99 3.51 6.13 -9.81
N SER A 100 4.20 5.14 -9.24
CA SER A 100 4.53 5.14 -7.80
C SER A 100 5.40 6.35 -7.41
N ARG A 101 6.28 6.80 -8.32
CA ARG A 101 7.19 7.93 -8.08
C ARG A 101 6.49 9.29 -8.11
N ARG A 102 5.30 9.38 -8.71
CA ARG A 102 4.48 10.61 -8.76
C ARG A 102 3.51 10.74 -7.59
N THR A 103 3.54 9.82 -6.63
CA THR A 103 2.61 9.84 -5.49
C THR A 103 2.65 11.17 -4.74
N PRO A 104 3.83 11.76 -4.41
CA PRO A 104 3.89 13.07 -3.78
C PRO A 104 3.18 14.18 -4.59
N ASP A 105 3.42 14.22 -5.90
CA ASP A 105 2.83 15.23 -6.79
C ASP A 105 1.31 15.07 -6.89
N GLU A 106 0.82 13.83 -6.95
CA GLU A 106 -0.61 13.52 -6.98
C GLU A 106 -1.30 13.89 -5.65
N ILE A 107 -0.63 13.70 -4.50
CA ILE A 107 -1.12 14.15 -3.19
C ILE A 107 -1.18 15.68 -3.15
N ALA A 108 -0.11 16.36 -3.56
CA ALA A 108 -0.07 17.83 -3.59
C ALA A 108 -1.17 18.41 -4.48
N THR A 109 -1.38 17.83 -5.67
CA THR A 109 -2.47 18.23 -6.59
C THR A 109 -3.84 18.11 -5.92
N TRP A 110 -4.08 17.05 -5.16
CA TRP A 110 -5.34 16.89 -4.42
C TRP A 110 -5.45 17.91 -3.27
N GLY A 111 -4.37 18.17 -2.54
CA GLY A 111 -4.33 19.20 -1.50
C GLY A 111 -4.70 20.58 -2.05
N GLU A 112 -4.10 20.99 -3.17
CA GLU A 112 -4.43 22.25 -3.86
C GLU A 112 -5.90 22.31 -4.28
N ARG A 113 -6.46 21.19 -4.78
CA ARG A 113 -7.83 21.14 -5.28
C ARG A 113 -8.89 21.13 -4.18
N THR A 114 -8.60 20.50 -3.04
CA THR A 114 -9.61 20.17 -2.01
C THR A 114 -9.40 20.90 -0.69
N GLY A 115 -8.26 21.56 -0.49
CA GLY A 115 -7.88 22.20 0.77
C GLY A 115 -7.36 21.25 1.84
N ILE A 116 -7.12 19.98 1.51
CA ILE A 116 -6.48 19.00 2.42
C ILE A 116 -5.01 19.38 2.60
N GLU A 117 -4.50 19.31 3.85
CA GLU A 117 -3.09 19.53 4.14
C GLU A 117 -2.24 18.41 3.52
N ALA A 118 -1.54 18.73 2.42
CA ALA A 118 -0.77 17.76 1.64
C ALA A 118 0.57 17.38 2.30
N ASP A 119 1.24 18.30 2.98
CA ASP A 119 2.61 18.09 3.47
C ASP A 119 2.75 16.88 4.41
N PRO A 120 1.86 16.68 5.41
CA PRO A 120 1.92 15.48 6.25
C PRO A 120 1.69 14.19 5.46
N LEU A 121 0.82 14.20 4.45
CA LEU A 121 0.51 13.05 3.61
C LEU A 121 1.67 12.72 2.66
N VAL A 122 2.31 13.74 2.08
CA VAL A 122 3.53 13.58 1.28
C VAL A 122 4.65 13.00 2.12
N TYR A 123 4.83 13.49 3.35
CA TYR A 123 5.80 12.92 4.29
C TYR A 123 5.49 11.45 4.58
N ALA A 124 4.26 11.10 4.94
CA ALA A 124 3.85 9.73 5.21
C ALA A 124 4.06 8.80 3.99
N SER A 125 3.72 9.25 2.79
CA SER A 125 3.95 8.51 1.53
C SER A 125 5.44 8.23 1.31
N ARG A 126 6.30 9.24 1.48
CA ARG A 126 7.75 9.08 1.29
C ARG A 126 8.38 8.20 2.36
N THR A 127 7.98 8.39 3.62
CA THR A 127 8.56 7.66 4.75
C THR A 127 8.16 6.19 4.73
N SER A 128 6.90 5.85 4.47
CA SER A 128 6.47 4.45 4.28
C SER A 128 7.26 3.77 3.16
N ALA A 129 7.38 4.41 2.00
CA ALA A 129 8.18 3.88 0.90
C ALA A 129 9.67 3.72 1.23
N LYS A 130 10.22 4.61 2.07
CA LYS A 130 11.62 4.55 2.48
C LYS A 130 11.87 3.45 3.52
N VAL A 131 10.94 3.25 4.44
CA VAL A 131 11.00 2.18 5.45
C VAL A 131 11.01 0.83 4.76
N ASP A 132 10.05 0.57 3.87
CA ASP A 132 9.92 -0.71 3.17
C ASP A 132 11.11 -1.02 2.26
N SER A 133 11.80 0.01 1.75
CA SER A 133 12.93 -0.17 0.81
C SER A 133 14.32 -0.12 1.46
N ALA A 134 14.47 0.42 2.67
CA ALA A 134 15.78 0.65 3.28
C ALA A 134 15.89 0.19 4.73
N ALA A 135 14.80 0.24 5.51
CA ALA A 135 14.81 -0.23 6.89
C ALA A 135 14.46 -1.71 6.99
N VAL A 136 13.65 -2.23 6.07
CA VAL A 136 13.46 -3.66 5.86
C VAL A 136 14.38 -4.11 4.71
N GLN A 137 15.54 -4.67 5.04
CA GLN A 137 16.52 -5.14 4.04
C GLN A 137 16.34 -6.64 3.82
N ASP A 138 15.28 -6.96 3.08
CA ASP A 138 14.84 -8.32 2.77
C ASP A 138 15.09 -8.74 1.31
N GLY A 139 15.71 -7.86 0.51
CA GLY A 139 16.03 -8.10 -0.90
C GLY A 139 14.91 -7.73 -1.88
N TYR A 140 13.75 -7.27 -1.41
CA TYR A 140 12.63 -6.94 -2.28
C TYR A 140 12.69 -5.48 -2.76
N GLN A 141 12.80 -5.28 -4.08
CA GLN A 141 12.78 -3.96 -4.68
C GLN A 141 11.33 -3.46 -4.84
N ILE A 142 11.01 -2.33 -4.19
CA ILE A 142 9.70 -1.69 -4.31
C ILE A 142 9.41 -1.24 -5.75
N TYR A 143 8.26 -1.68 -6.26
CA TYR A 143 7.83 -1.37 -7.63
C TYR A 143 6.36 -0.89 -7.71
N HIS A 144 5.62 -1.00 -6.61
CA HIS A 144 4.26 -0.52 -6.48
C HIS A 144 4.09 0.24 -5.17
N HIS A 145 3.46 1.41 -5.21
CA HIS A 145 3.07 2.19 -4.04
C HIS A 145 1.72 2.82 -4.32
N SER A 146 0.69 2.43 -3.56
CA SER A 146 -0.64 3.01 -3.62
C SER A 146 -0.96 3.64 -2.28
N PHE A 147 -1.21 4.95 -2.29
CA PHE A 147 -1.49 5.76 -1.10
C PHE A 147 -2.95 6.21 -1.15
N LEU A 148 -3.78 5.70 -0.23
CA LEU A 148 -5.18 6.07 -0.10
C LEU A 148 -5.31 7.01 1.09
N PHE A 149 -6.08 8.09 0.94
CA PHE A 149 -6.30 9.05 2.02
C PHE A 149 -7.68 9.69 1.95
N ASP A 150 -8.13 10.23 3.08
CA ASP A 150 -9.39 10.94 3.19
C ASP A 150 -9.23 12.40 3.61
N ARG A 151 -10.36 13.11 3.72
CA ARG A 151 -10.39 14.55 4.08
C ARG A 151 -9.91 14.81 5.50
N GLU A 152 -9.99 13.82 6.39
CA GLU A 152 -9.52 13.91 7.77
C GLU A 152 -8.01 13.66 7.89
N GLY A 153 -7.32 13.39 6.77
CA GLY A 153 -5.89 13.11 6.75
C GLY A 153 -5.54 11.70 7.22
N ARG A 154 -6.52 10.80 7.36
CA ARG A 154 -6.27 9.37 7.59
C ARG A 154 -5.81 8.75 6.28
N TRP A 155 -4.93 7.76 6.37
CA TRP A 155 -4.36 7.14 5.19
C TRP A 155 -4.02 5.67 5.38
N ALA A 156 -3.94 4.95 4.26
CA ALA A 156 -3.46 3.58 4.18
C ALA A 156 -2.50 3.46 2.99
N VAL A 157 -1.46 2.64 3.14
CA VAL A 157 -0.52 2.34 2.06
C VAL A 157 -0.52 0.85 1.79
N ILE A 158 -0.70 0.51 0.51
CA ILE A 158 -0.42 -0.81 -0.02
C ILE A 158 0.80 -0.70 -0.92
N GLN A 159 1.88 -1.34 -0.49
CA GLN A 159 3.16 -1.34 -1.18
C GLN A 159 3.53 -2.77 -1.58
N GLN A 160 4.20 -2.92 -2.73
CA GLN A 160 4.72 -4.22 -3.14
C GLN A 160 6.16 -4.13 -3.64
N GLY A 161 7.00 -5.00 -3.09
CA GLY A 161 8.34 -5.29 -3.53
C GLY A 161 8.39 -6.57 -4.36
N MET A 162 9.38 -6.68 -5.23
CA MET A 162 9.69 -7.89 -6.00
C MET A 162 11.12 -8.33 -5.75
N ASP A 163 11.34 -9.64 -5.73
CA ASP A 163 12.65 -10.26 -5.78
C ASP A 163 12.71 -11.05 -7.09
N GLU A 164 13.57 -10.59 -8.01
CA GLU A 164 13.70 -11.18 -9.35
C GLU A 164 14.45 -12.53 -9.31
N ASP A 165 15.31 -12.75 -8.31
CA ASP A 165 16.09 -13.97 -8.18
C ASP A 165 15.20 -15.13 -7.72
N THR A 166 14.30 -14.87 -6.76
CA THR A 166 13.36 -15.88 -6.25
C THR A 166 12.05 -15.92 -7.03
N GLY A 167 11.75 -14.90 -7.83
CA GLY A 167 10.49 -14.82 -8.56
C GLY A 167 9.29 -14.53 -7.66
N MET A 168 9.52 -13.91 -6.49
CA MET A 168 8.51 -13.70 -5.46
C MET A 168 8.19 -12.22 -5.28
N ALA A 169 6.99 -11.92 -4.76
CA ALA A 169 6.63 -10.59 -4.30
C ALA A 169 6.36 -10.58 -2.79
N ARG A 170 6.60 -9.40 -2.20
CA ARG A 170 6.28 -9.11 -0.80
C ARG A 170 5.41 -7.88 -0.74
N ARG A 171 4.33 -7.95 0.03
CA ARG A 171 3.35 -6.88 0.15
C ARG A 171 3.35 -6.31 1.56
N TYR A 172 3.42 -4.98 1.66
CA TYR A 172 3.47 -4.24 2.92
C TYR A 172 2.19 -3.42 3.05
N HIS A 173 1.59 -3.46 4.24
CA HIS A 173 0.36 -2.78 4.57
C HIS A 173 0.57 -1.83 5.73
N TRP A 174 0.08 -0.61 5.56
CA TRP A 174 0.16 0.46 6.53
C TRP A 174 -1.21 1.07 6.77
N LEU A 175 -1.46 1.55 7.98
CA LEU A 175 -2.65 2.30 8.36
C LEU A 175 -2.27 3.38 9.36
N SER A 176 -2.62 4.62 9.06
CA SER A 176 -2.25 5.78 9.88
C SER A 176 -2.77 5.69 11.31
N THR A 177 -3.96 5.11 11.53
CA THR A 177 -4.58 4.98 12.86
C THR A 177 -3.96 3.90 13.75
N LYS A 178 -3.06 3.07 13.20
CA LYS A 178 -2.29 2.06 13.93
C LYS A 178 -0.79 2.38 13.97
N LEU A 179 -0.40 3.54 13.43
CA LEU A 179 0.99 3.95 13.35
C LEU A 179 1.33 4.83 14.55
N ASP A 180 2.17 4.32 15.43
CA ASP A 180 2.75 5.09 16.54
C ASP A 180 4.11 5.71 16.16
N ASP A 181 4.94 4.95 15.44
CA ASP A 181 6.27 5.36 14.99
C ASP A 181 6.56 4.76 13.61
N PHE A 182 7.07 5.57 12.67
CA PHE A 182 7.45 5.12 11.34
C PHE A 182 8.61 4.12 11.33
N VAL A 183 9.47 4.11 12.35
CA VAL A 183 10.69 3.30 12.39
C VAL A 183 10.68 2.20 13.45
N CYS A 184 9.54 1.96 14.10
CA CYS A 184 9.40 0.93 15.12
C CYS A 184 8.04 0.21 14.96
N GLU A 185 8.08 -1.03 14.49
CA GLU A 185 6.90 -1.88 14.23
C GLU A 185 5.75 -1.16 13.48
N PRO A 186 6.01 -0.48 12.35
CA PRO A 186 5.05 0.43 11.75
C PRO A 186 3.97 -0.27 10.90
N HIS A 187 4.20 -1.51 10.50
CA HIS A 187 3.34 -2.25 9.56
C HIS A 187 2.11 -2.83 10.25
N VAL A 188 0.96 -2.72 9.59
CA VAL A 188 -0.20 -3.56 9.93
C VAL A 188 0.07 -5.01 9.55
N ALA A 189 0.72 -5.22 8.39
CA ALA A 189 1.13 -6.54 7.94
C ALA A 189 2.26 -6.46 6.91
N VAL A 190 3.12 -7.49 6.93
CA VAL A 190 4.05 -7.81 5.85
C VAL A 190 3.71 -9.21 5.34
N CYS A 191 3.16 -9.30 4.15
CA CYS A 191 2.72 -10.55 3.53
C CYS A 191 3.83 -11.10 2.63
N CYS A 192 4.31 -12.30 2.95
CA CYS A 192 5.28 -13.05 2.16
C CYS A 192 5.14 -14.56 2.38
N ASP A 193 5.63 -15.31 1.40
CA ASP A 193 5.51 -16.77 1.34
C ASP A 193 6.74 -17.42 1.96
N ALA A 194 7.90 -16.80 1.73
CA ALA A 194 9.20 -17.24 2.21
C ALA A 194 9.71 -16.32 3.31
N ARG A 195 10.13 -16.94 4.41
CA ARG A 195 10.92 -16.28 5.46
C ARG A 195 12.38 -16.59 5.22
N ALA A 196 13.19 -15.54 5.14
CA ALA A 196 14.64 -15.63 5.09
C ALA A 196 15.21 -14.75 6.21
N PRO A 197 16.44 -15.03 6.69
CA PRO A 197 17.16 -14.08 7.53
C PRO A 197 17.28 -12.75 6.79
N SER A 198 16.70 -11.70 7.36
CA SER A 198 16.68 -10.35 6.78
C SER A 198 17.00 -9.33 7.86
N LEU A 199 17.71 -8.25 7.51
CA LEU A 199 17.97 -7.18 8.46
C LEU A 199 16.70 -6.31 8.56
N ASN A 200 16.03 -6.39 9.70
CA ASN A 200 14.82 -5.62 9.97
C ASN A 200 15.11 -4.50 10.96
N LEU A 201 15.51 -3.34 10.46
CA LEU A 201 15.80 -2.17 11.29
C LEU A 201 14.55 -1.57 11.92
N VAL A 202 13.33 -1.92 11.49
CA VAL A 202 12.10 -1.46 12.16
C VAL A 202 11.61 -2.39 13.25
N ALA A 203 12.27 -3.54 13.46
CA ALA A 203 11.97 -4.39 14.61
C ALA A 203 12.26 -3.61 15.90
N ARG A 204 11.40 -3.77 16.92
CA ARG A 204 11.60 -3.08 18.21
C ARG A 204 12.97 -3.35 18.81
N GLU A 205 13.42 -4.60 18.76
CA GLU A 205 14.75 -5.04 19.21
C GLU A 205 15.93 -4.41 18.47
N SER A 206 15.70 -3.81 17.29
CA SER A 206 16.73 -3.14 16.49
C SER A 206 16.94 -1.67 16.87
N GLU A 207 16.33 -1.18 17.96
CA GLU A 207 16.54 0.18 18.47
C GLU A 207 18.02 0.57 18.63
N PRO A 208 18.88 -0.25 19.27
CA PRO A 208 20.30 0.11 19.40
C PRO A 208 21.01 0.23 18.06
N ALA A 209 20.62 -0.57 17.06
CA ALA A 209 21.18 -0.51 15.72
C ALA A 209 20.74 0.77 14.98
N ARG A 210 19.48 1.19 15.15
CA ARG A 210 18.98 2.46 14.60
C ARG A 210 19.71 3.66 15.20
N GLU A 211 19.89 3.68 16.50
CA GLU A 211 20.61 4.76 17.21
C GLU A 211 22.05 4.87 16.72
N ALA A 212 22.80 3.76 16.76
CA ALA A 212 24.20 3.74 16.32
C ALA A 212 24.35 4.16 14.85
N THR A 213 23.45 3.71 13.98
CA THR A 213 23.47 4.10 12.55
C THR A 213 23.20 5.60 12.39
N SER A 214 22.23 6.15 13.12
CA SER A 214 21.94 7.58 13.09
C SER A 214 23.11 8.40 13.61
N GLU A 215 23.77 7.98 14.68
CA GLU A 215 24.94 8.68 15.24
C GLU A 215 26.10 8.72 14.25
N LEU A 216 26.44 7.58 13.65
CA LEU A 216 27.49 7.49 12.65
C LEU A 216 27.21 8.38 11.44
N SER A 217 25.96 8.45 10.99
CA SER A 217 25.56 9.28 9.84
C SER A 217 25.68 10.79 10.10
N ARG A 218 25.64 11.23 11.36
CA ARG A 218 25.78 12.64 11.76
C ARG A 218 27.22 13.07 12.02
N ALA A 219 28.11 12.10 12.24
CA ALA A 219 29.53 12.34 12.48
C ALA A 219 30.35 12.50 11.18
N THR A 220 29.69 12.38 10.02
CA THR A 220 30.27 12.55 8.68
C THR A 220 29.81 13.86 8.08
#